data_AF-A0A955CJQ6-F1
#
_entry.id   AF-A0A955CJQ6-F1
#
_cell.length_a   1.000
_cell.length_b   1.000
_cell.length_c   1.000
_cell.angle_alpha   90.00
_cell.angle_beta   90.00
_cell.angle_gamma   90.00
#
_symmetry.space_group_name_H-M   'P 1'
#
loop_
_entity.id
_entity.type
_entity.pdbx_description
1 polymer ?
#
loop_
_entity_poly.entity_id
_entity_poly.type
_entity_poly.pdbx_seq_one_letter_code
_entity_poly.pdbx_strand_id
1 'polypeptide(L)'
;MKRLAFSLVGPAIIITLFIGALWMLHQELHRYDLEDFVDSVRSISFIQIGTAALLTVFNYVILLVNDLLGLKYLRHRIKLTRVMLGSSLGYAVGNCFGNLLGGTTIRGRLYSSWGLSAVEVVRLSVILSVSFWVGVCVLAGLLFVVAPLAVPSQMHLSLASTRPLGALLGILGLACLGLCWIRKSPLRVGSWELALPRGPLSALQCGAAVLDLMVAAGVLYVLLPAGAAPSYLHFLSIYLLAIVAGLVSQVPGGVGVMELVILALLAPDDSHRVVGALLAYRLIYYFCPLGLGLAVLATRELWLYRRPAARAVDWFGRLTAAVTPRFMALSVFVTGTILVLSGAIPSGPGRMEVLRPLIPLPVIEVSHLLGSVFGVTLLFLAYGLQRRLDAAYWLTLLMLGCGATVSLAKGLDFEEASILGFMFVALWPCRSYF
;
A
#
# COMPACT_ATOMS: atom_id res chain seq x y z
N MET A 1 0.23 -20.11 -17.89
CA MET A 1 0.21 -19.87 -16.42
C MET A 1 1.45 -19.14 -15.89
N LYS A 2 2.69 -19.60 -16.14
CA LYS A 2 3.92 -18.98 -15.57
C LYS A 2 4.13 -17.48 -15.91
N ARG A 3 3.78 -17.01 -17.11
CA ARG A 3 3.86 -15.57 -17.49
C ARG A 3 2.80 -14.68 -16.81
N LEU A 4 1.64 -15.24 -16.43
CA LEU A 4 0.57 -14.49 -15.76
C LEU A 4 0.88 -14.32 -14.27
N ALA A 5 1.42 -15.37 -13.63
CA ALA A 5 1.89 -15.32 -12.25
C ALA A 5 2.98 -14.24 -12.06
N PHE A 6 3.98 -14.20 -12.94
CA PHE A 6 5.02 -13.16 -12.91
C PHE A 6 4.47 -11.74 -13.14
N SER A 7 3.34 -11.58 -13.85
CA SER A 7 2.73 -10.27 -14.10
C SER A 7 1.90 -9.74 -12.93
N LEU A 8 1.44 -10.62 -12.02
CA LEU A 8 0.62 -10.30 -10.85
C LEU A 8 1.44 -10.05 -9.57
N VAL A 9 2.64 -10.63 -9.49
CA VAL A 9 3.57 -10.41 -8.36
C VAL A 9 3.93 -8.93 -8.20
N GLY A 10 4.02 -8.19 -9.30
CA GLY A 10 4.31 -6.77 -9.26
C GLY A 10 3.23 -5.94 -8.54
N PRO A 11 1.99 -5.90 -9.05
CA PRO A 11 0.89 -5.21 -8.37
C PRO A 11 0.70 -5.67 -6.92
N ALA A 12 0.86 -6.96 -6.64
CA ALA A 12 0.75 -7.51 -5.28
C ALA A 12 1.77 -6.88 -4.31
N ILE A 13 3.04 -6.76 -4.67
CA ILE A 13 4.07 -6.13 -3.82
C ILE A 13 3.72 -4.67 -3.52
N ILE A 14 3.22 -3.91 -4.51
CA ILE A 14 2.84 -2.50 -4.33
C ILE A 14 1.66 -2.38 -3.37
N ILE A 15 0.64 -3.22 -3.55
CA ILE A 15 -0.53 -3.26 -2.68
C ILE A 15 -0.12 -3.62 -1.25
N THR A 16 0.74 -4.63 -1.08
CA THR A 16 1.24 -5.02 0.25
C THR A 16 2.02 -3.89 0.92
N LEU A 17 2.93 -3.21 0.19
CA LEU A 17 3.68 -2.07 0.73
C LEU A 17 2.75 -0.89 1.08
N PHE A 18 1.73 -0.63 0.26
CA PHE A 18 0.76 0.43 0.52
C PHE A 18 -0.11 0.14 1.75
N ILE A 19 -0.66 -1.08 1.84
CA ILE A 19 -1.43 -1.53 3.01
C ILE A 19 -0.55 -1.50 4.27
N GLY A 20 0.69 -1.97 4.18
CA GLY A 20 1.65 -1.90 5.28
C GLY A 20 1.91 -0.46 5.74
N ALA A 21 1.98 0.49 4.80
CA ALA A 21 2.24 1.89 5.12
C ALA A 21 1.02 2.54 5.78
N LEU A 22 -0.19 2.23 5.30
CA LEU A 22 -1.44 2.66 5.95
C LEU A 22 -1.59 2.06 7.34
N TRP A 23 -1.25 0.78 7.51
CA TRP A 23 -1.29 0.11 8.81
C TRP A 23 -0.30 0.74 9.79
N MET A 24 0.92 1.02 9.36
CA MET A 24 1.94 1.71 10.16
C MET A 24 1.49 3.13 10.53
N LEU A 25 0.91 3.87 9.59
CA LEU A 25 0.33 5.20 9.86
C LEU A 25 -0.81 5.11 10.88
N HIS A 26 -1.70 4.14 10.74
CA HIS A 26 -2.81 3.93 11.66
C HIS A 26 -2.32 3.59 13.06
N GLN A 27 -1.31 2.72 13.17
CA GLN A 27 -0.73 2.35 14.45
C GLN A 27 -0.01 3.51 15.13
N GLU A 28 0.65 4.37 14.34
CA GLU A 28 1.27 5.59 14.86
C GLU A 28 0.21 6.57 15.37
N LEU A 29 -0.86 6.80 14.60
CA LEU A 29 -1.95 7.69 14.99
C LEU A 29 -2.71 7.19 16.21
N HIS A 30 -2.83 5.87 16.41
CA HIS A 30 -3.57 5.31 17.55
C HIS A 30 -2.79 5.40 18.88
N ARG A 31 -1.49 5.73 18.84
CA ARG A 31 -0.69 5.95 20.05
C ARG A 31 -0.91 7.34 20.67
N TYR A 32 -1.57 8.24 19.96
CA TYR A 32 -1.77 9.62 20.36
C TYR A 32 -3.26 9.94 20.44
N ASP A 33 -3.67 10.67 21.48
CA ASP A 33 -5.05 11.12 21.59
C ASP A 33 -5.39 12.07 20.44
N LEU A 34 -6.53 11.82 19.78
CA LEU A 34 -6.96 12.55 18.58
C LEU A 34 -7.13 14.06 18.84
N GLU A 35 -7.50 14.45 20.06
CA GLU A 35 -7.65 15.85 20.48
C GLU A 35 -6.28 16.53 20.59
N ASP A 36 -5.34 15.91 21.30
CA ASP A 36 -3.95 16.40 21.43
C ASP A 36 -3.23 16.51 20.08
N PHE A 37 -3.55 15.60 19.15
CA PHE A 37 -3.04 15.65 17.78
C PHE A 37 -3.54 16.87 17.01
N VAL A 38 -4.85 17.11 17.01
CA VAL A 38 -5.44 18.24 16.28
C VAL A 38 -4.93 19.57 16.82
N ASP A 39 -4.82 19.68 18.14
CA ASP A 39 -4.34 20.90 18.78
C ASP A 39 -2.85 21.14 18.54
N SER A 40 -2.03 20.08 18.58
CA SER A 40 -0.61 20.18 18.26
C SER A 40 -0.37 20.52 16.79
N VAL A 41 -1.14 19.96 15.85
CA VAL A 41 -1.03 20.29 14.42
C VAL A 41 -1.50 21.71 14.14
N ARG A 42 -2.56 22.19 14.80
CA ARG A 42 -3.04 23.58 14.70
C ARG A 42 -2.01 24.59 15.20
N SER A 43 -1.15 24.19 16.14
CA SER A 43 -0.08 25.05 16.65
C SER A 43 1.07 25.27 15.64
N ILE A 44 1.18 24.42 14.61
CA ILE A 44 2.22 24.51 13.59
C ILE A 44 1.76 25.48 12.49
N SER A 45 2.56 26.53 12.26
CA SER A 45 2.26 27.52 11.23
C SER A 45 2.31 26.92 9.83
N PHE A 46 1.43 27.38 8.93
CA PHE A 46 1.45 27.00 7.52
C PHE A 46 2.80 27.27 6.84
N ILE A 47 3.52 28.31 7.30
CA ILE A 47 4.86 28.64 6.80
C ILE A 47 5.87 27.55 7.19
N GLN A 48 5.78 27.00 8.41
CA GLN A 48 6.64 25.90 8.86
C GLN A 48 6.37 24.64 8.03
N ILE A 49 5.09 24.32 7.79
CA ILE A 49 4.69 23.18 6.94
C ILE A 49 5.23 23.36 5.51
N GLY A 50 5.04 24.53 4.91
CA GLY A 50 5.54 24.83 3.56
C GLY A 50 7.07 24.76 3.46
N THR A 51 7.77 25.25 4.48
CA THR A 51 9.23 25.20 4.54
C THR A 51 9.74 23.76 4.73
N ALA A 52 9.11 22.98 5.61
CA ALA A 52 9.41 21.57 5.82
C ALA A 52 9.16 20.74 4.54
N ALA A 53 8.08 21.02 3.82
CA ALA A 53 7.79 20.39 2.53
C ALA A 53 8.85 20.73 1.47
N LEU A 54 9.28 21.99 1.39
CA LEU A 54 10.33 22.42 0.46
C LEU A 54 11.70 21.78 0.79
N LEU A 55 12.06 21.75 2.07
CA LEU A 55 13.26 21.04 2.54
C LEU A 55 13.17 19.54 2.26
N THR A 56 11.99 18.93 2.37
CA THR A 56 11.78 17.53 2.00
C THR A 56 12.02 17.30 0.51
N VAL A 57 11.46 18.14 -0.37
CA VAL A 57 11.73 18.05 -1.81
C VAL A 57 13.22 18.20 -2.09
N PHE A 58 13.88 19.18 -1.48
CA PHE A 58 15.31 19.37 -1.60
C PHE A 58 16.11 18.15 -1.13
N ASN A 59 15.67 17.52 -0.03
CA ASN A 59 16.31 16.31 0.45
C ASN A 59 16.17 15.13 -0.52
N TYR A 60 14.99 14.93 -1.09
CA TYR A 60 14.78 13.90 -2.10
C TYR A 60 15.59 14.15 -3.39
N VAL A 61 15.94 15.41 -3.71
CA VAL A 61 16.90 15.74 -4.78
C VAL A 61 18.32 15.29 -4.40
N ILE A 62 18.76 15.50 -3.15
CA ILE A 62 20.06 15.00 -2.67
C ILE A 62 20.11 13.48 -2.76
N LEU A 63 19.05 12.81 -2.33
CA LEU A 63 18.91 11.35 -2.42
C LEU A 63 18.95 10.84 -3.87
N LEU A 64 18.30 11.56 -4.80
CA LEU A 64 18.39 11.29 -6.24
C LEU A 64 19.83 11.44 -6.75
N VAL A 65 20.53 12.50 -6.36
CA VAL A 65 21.94 12.70 -6.72
C VAL A 65 22.78 11.53 -6.21
N ASN A 66 22.54 11.04 -4.99
CA ASN A 66 23.26 9.90 -4.42
C ASN A 66 23.05 8.61 -5.25
N ASP A 67 21.82 8.31 -5.63
CA ASP A 67 21.51 7.18 -6.54
C ASP A 67 22.19 7.35 -7.91
N LEU A 68 22.23 8.57 -8.47
CA LEU A 68 22.93 8.85 -9.73
C LEU A 68 24.45 8.64 -9.62
N LEU A 69 25.06 9.04 -8.50
CA LEU A 69 26.48 8.78 -8.22
C LEU A 69 26.75 7.27 -8.11
N GLY A 70 25.85 6.53 -7.47
CA GLY A 70 25.92 5.07 -7.38
C GLY A 70 25.77 4.37 -8.75
N LEU A 71 24.87 4.84 -9.60
CA LEU A 71 24.73 4.33 -10.97
C LEU A 71 25.97 4.66 -11.84
N LYS A 72 26.56 5.84 -11.65
CA LYS A 72 27.83 6.22 -12.28
C LYS A 72 28.97 5.29 -11.85
N TYR A 73 29.02 4.88 -10.59
CA TYR A 73 29.96 3.87 -10.11
C TYR A 73 29.77 2.53 -10.84
N LEU A 74 28.52 2.09 -11.03
CA LEU A 74 28.20 0.85 -11.76
C LEU A 74 28.41 0.97 -13.28
N ARG A 75 28.71 2.17 -13.80
CA ARG A 75 28.82 2.48 -15.24
C ARG A 75 27.54 2.16 -16.02
N HIS A 76 26.39 2.18 -15.35
CA HIS A 76 25.10 1.93 -15.96
C HIS A 76 24.34 3.24 -16.21
N ARG A 77 23.69 3.37 -17.36
CA ARG A 77 22.93 4.59 -17.72
C ARG A 77 21.44 4.31 -17.74
N ILE A 78 20.74 4.83 -16.73
CA ILE A 78 19.27 4.84 -16.67
C ILE A 78 18.79 6.27 -16.96
N LYS A 79 17.65 6.41 -17.65
CA LYS A 79 17.00 7.72 -17.86
C LYS A 79 16.65 8.38 -16.52
N LEU A 80 16.94 9.68 -16.37
CA LEU A 80 16.74 10.44 -15.13
C LEU A 80 15.34 10.27 -14.52
N THR A 81 14.29 10.30 -15.34
CA THR A 81 12.90 10.15 -14.88
C THR A 81 12.63 8.80 -14.20
N ARG A 82 13.30 7.73 -14.67
CA ARG A 82 13.20 6.41 -14.05
C ARG A 82 13.98 6.37 -12.74
N VAL A 83 15.18 6.94 -12.70
CA VAL A 83 15.99 7.03 -11.47
C VAL A 83 15.25 7.84 -10.41
N MET A 84 14.63 8.96 -10.78
CA MET A 84 13.81 9.77 -9.88
C MET A 84 12.72 8.92 -9.22
N LEU A 85 11.92 8.20 -10.02
CA LEU A 85 10.86 7.34 -9.48
C LEU A 85 11.41 6.21 -8.61
N GLY A 86 12.49 5.54 -9.05
CA GLY A 86 13.08 4.41 -8.33
C GLY A 86 13.79 4.82 -7.04
N SER A 87 14.47 5.95 -7.04
CA SER A 87 15.14 6.53 -5.87
C SER A 87 14.11 7.04 -4.87
N SER A 88 13.13 7.86 -5.29
CA SER A 88 12.10 8.39 -4.41
C SER A 88 11.30 7.28 -3.72
N LEU A 89 10.83 6.27 -4.48
CA LEU A 89 10.16 5.11 -3.89
C LEU A 89 11.09 4.26 -3.03
N GLY A 90 12.33 4.05 -3.48
CA GLY A 90 13.33 3.29 -2.74
C GLY A 90 13.61 3.87 -1.36
N TYR A 91 13.79 5.18 -1.27
CA TYR A 91 14.00 5.87 0.00
C TYR A 91 12.72 6.00 0.82
N ALA A 92 11.58 6.33 0.21
CA ALA A 92 10.32 6.45 0.96
C ALA A 92 9.91 5.11 1.59
N VAL A 93 9.97 4.01 0.83
CA VAL A 93 9.73 2.66 1.36
C VAL A 93 10.81 2.24 2.35
N GLY A 94 12.07 2.59 2.09
CA GLY A 94 13.18 2.33 3.01
C GLY A 94 13.03 3.04 4.35
N ASN A 95 12.51 4.26 4.36
CA ASN A 95 12.25 5.03 5.57
C ASN A 95 11.08 4.45 6.36
N CYS A 96 10.07 3.84 5.74
CA CYS A 96 8.95 3.21 6.44
C CYS A 96 9.25 1.78 6.94
N PHE A 97 9.92 0.95 6.14
CA PHE A 97 10.07 -0.49 6.41
C PHE A 97 11.52 -0.92 6.65
N GLY A 98 12.44 0.03 6.71
CA GLY A 98 13.87 -0.23 6.73
C GLY A 98 14.46 -0.38 5.32
N ASN A 99 15.65 0.17 5.13
CA ASN A 99 16.29 0.22 3.81
C ASN A 99 16.63 -1.19 3.29
N LEU A 100 16.96 -2.14 4.19
CA LEU A 100 17.35 -3.51 3.82
C LEU A 100 16.18 -4.38 3.33
N LEU A 101 14.99 -4.26 3.95
CA LEU A 101 13.82 -5.08 3.62
C LEU A 101 12.92 -4.40 2.59
N GLY A 102 12.69 -3.09 2.74
CA GLY A 102 11.80 -2.33 1.86
C GLY A 102 12.51 -1.69 0.67
N GLY A 103 13.49 -0.83 0.96
CA GLY A 103 14.12 0.04 -0.05
C GLY A 103 14.89 -0.72 -1.13
N THR A 104 15.66 -1.74 -0.76
CA THR A 104 16.36 -2.61 -1.72
C THR A 104 15.41 -3.45 -2.57
N THR A 105 14.29 -3.92 -2.02
CA THR A 105 13.31 -4.75 -2.72
C THR A 105 12.65 -3.97 -3.86
N ILE A 106 12.21 -2.74 -3.60
CA ILE A 106 11.56 -1.93 -4.64
C ILE A 106 12.58 -1.46 -5.69
N ARG A 107 13.80 -1.09 -5.28
CA ARG A 107 14.91 -0.82 -6.22
C ARG A 107 15.24 -2.06 -7.04
N GLY A 108 15.27 -3.23 -6.43
CA GLY A 108 15.49 -4.52 -7.10
C GLY A 108 14.49 -4.75 -8.20
N ARG A 109 13.20 -4.56 -7.93
CA ARG A 109 12.17 -4.70 -8.94
C ARG A 109 12.29 -3.64 -10.04
N LEU A 110 12.35 -2.36 -9.66
CA LEU A 110 12.31 -1.25 -10.61
C LEU A 110 13.57 -1.22 -11.48
N TYR A 111 14.75 -1.27 -10.86
CA TYR A 111 16.02 -1.21 -11.58
C TYR A 111 16.27 -2.49 -12.39
N SER A 112 15.86 -3.67 -11.91
CA SER A 112 15.93 -4.89 -12.74
C SER A 112 15.03 -4.82 -13.96
N SER A 113 13.82 -4.23 -13.82
CA SER A 113 12.96 -3.97 -14.98
C SER A 113 13.55 -2.97 -15.97
N TRP A 114 14.57 -2.21 -15.58
CA TRP A 114 15.24 -1.21 -16.40
C TRP A 114 16.64 -1.61 -16.86
N GLY A 115 17.05 -2.86 -16.62
CA GLY A 115 18.27 -3.45 -17.19
C GLY A 115 19.41 -3.70 -16.21
N LEU A 116 19.24 -3.45 -14.90
CA LEU A 116 20.23 -3.86 -13.90
C LEU A 116 20.06 -5.34 -13.54
N SER A 117 21.16 -6.04 -13.37
CA SER A 117 21.16 -7.36 -12.74
C SER A 117 20.86 -7.25 -11.24
N ALA A 118 20.34 -8.33 -10.65
CA ALA A 118 20.10 -8.40 -9.20
C ALA A 118 21.39 -8.12 -8.40
N VAL A 119 22.54 -8.60 -8.89
CA VAL A 119 23.86 -8.36 -8.28
C VAL A 119 24.24 -6.88 -8.31
N GLU A 120 23.95 -6.17 -9.41
CA GLU A 120 24.20 -4.73 -9.50
C GLU A 120 23.31 -3.92 -8.55
N VAL A 121 22.04 -4.31 -8.37
CA VAL A 121 21.15 -3.68 -7.38
C VAL A 121 21.70 -3.86 -5.97
N VAL A 122 22.15 -5.06 -5.62
CA VAL A 122 22.77 -5.32 -4.31
C VAL A 122 24.03 -4.48 -4.16
N ARG A 123 24.91 -4.44 -5.17
CA ARG A 123 26.13 -3.61 -5.16
C ARG A 123 25.82 -2.12 -5.00
N LEU A 124 24.80 -1.62 -5.68
CA LEU A 124 24.31 -0.24 -5.53
C LEU A 124 23.86 0.02 -4.09
N SER A 125 23.04 -0.88 -3.54
CA SER A 125 22.48 -0.75 -2.20
C SER A 125 23.57 -0.77 -1.13
N VAL A 126 24.59 -1.64 -1.29
CA VAL A 126 25.76 -1.70 -0.42
C VAL A 126 26.52 -0.38 -0.45
N ILE A 127 26.78 0.18 -1.64
CA ILE A 127 27.51 1.44 -1.76
C ILE A 127 26.75 2.59 -1.12
N LEU A 128 25.45 2.72 -1.40
CA LEU A 128 24.63 3.76 -0.78
C LEU A 128 24.63 3.64 0.76
N SER A 129 24.57 2.40 1.27
CA SER A 129 24.60 2.14 2.72
C SER A 129 25.96 2.49 3.33
N VAL A 130 27.06 2.10 2.69
CA VAL A 130 28.41 2.42 3.15
C VAL A 130 28.65 3.93 3.12
N SER A 131 28.27 4.61 2.03
CA SER A 131 28.39 6.07 1.92
C SER A 131 27.56 6.80 2.98
N PHE A 132 26.36 6.30 3.30
CA PHE A 132 25.53 6.83 4.38
C PHE A 132 26.26 6.73 5.74
N TRP A 133 26.77 5.54 6.10
CA TRP A 133 27.48 5.34 7.37
C TRP A 133 28.79 6.14 7.45
N VAL A 134 29.53 6.27 6.34
CA VAL A 134 30.70 7.16 6.28
C VAL A 134 30.27 8.61 6.53
N GLY A 135 29.16 9.06 5.92
CA GLY A 135 28.57 10.37 6.18
C GLY A 135 28.19 10.57 7.65
N VAL A 136 27.55 9.57 8.28
CA VAL A 136 27.24 9.57 9.72
C VAL A 136 28.52 9.72 10.55
N CYS A 137 29.57 8.94 10.28
CA CYS A 137 30.83 9.02 11.01
C CYS A 137 31.49 10.39 10.89
N VAL A 138 31.53 10.97 9.68
CA VAL A 138 32.10 12.30 9.44
C VAL A 138 31.28 13.38 10.15
N LEU A 139 29.96 13.34 10.02
CA LEU A 139 29.07 14.34 10.62
C LEU A 139 29.05 14.22 12.15
N ALA A 140 28.89 13.03 12.70
CA ALA A 140 28.95 12.77 14.15
C ALA A 140 30.30 13.18 14.72
N GLY A 141 31.38 12.87 14.00
CA GLY A 141 32.73 13.21 14.42
C GLY A 141 32.95 14.72 14.53
N LEU A 142 32.47 15.48 13.54
CA LEU A 142 32.51 16.94 13.59
C LEU A 142 31.61 17.50 14.70
N LEU A 143 30.37 17.02 14.79
CA LEU A 143 29.38 17.54 15.72
C LEU A 143 29.74 17.30 17.17
N PHE A 144 30.18 16.09 17.54
CA PHE A 144 30.53 15.77 18.93
C PHE A 144 31.82 16.46 19.40
N VAL A 145 32.66 16.93 18.49
CA VAL A 145 33.82 17.77 18.81
C VAL A 145 33.40 19.23 19.01
N VAL A 146 32.59 19.78 18.10
CA VAL A 146 32.18 21.20 18.09
C VAL A 146 31.11 21.49 19.15
N ALA A 147 30.09 20.64 19.23
CA ALA A 147 28.93 20.76 20.11
C ALA A 147 28.72 19.45 20.90
N PRO A 148 29.53 19.20 21.94
CA PRO A 148 29.43 17.97 22.72
C PRO A 148 28.05 17.86 23.36
N LEU A 149 27.42 16.69 23.24
CA LEU A 149 26.19 16.40 23.96
C LEU A 149 26.54 16.18 25.43
N ALA A 150 25.80 16.82 26.33
CA ALA A 150 25.80 16.41 27.73
C ALA A 150 25.09 15.05 27.79
N VAL A 151 25.83 13.98 28.10
CA VAL A 151 25.24 12.67 28.32
C VAL A 151 24.37 12.78 29.58
N PRO A 152 23.08 12.39 29.54
CA PRO A 152 22.23 12.40 30.73
C PRO A 152 22.88 11.56 31.84
N SER A 153 22.89 12.08 33.07
CA SER A 153 23.53 11.42 34.23
C SER A 153 22.94 10.04 34.56
N GLN A 154 21.80 9.66 33.96
CA GLN A 154 21.21 8.32 34.08
C GLN A 154 21.90 7.25 33.21
N MET A 155 22.65 7.65 32.17
CA MET A 155 23.53 6.73 31.45
C MET A 155 24.87 6.66 32.19
N HIS A 156 25.10 5.58 32.94
CA HIS A 156 26.36 5.24 33.61
C HIS A 156 27.53 4.97 32.62
N LEU A 157 27.67 5.78 31.58
CA LEU A 157 28.81 5.74 30.67
C LEU A 157 29.94 6.53 31.31
N SER A 158 31.08 5.86 31.54
CA SER A 158 32.35 6.41 32.09
C SER A 158 32.97 7.56 31.25
N LEU A 159 32.27 8.04 30.22
CA LEU A 159 32.72 9.08 29.32
C LEU A 159 32.22 10.44 29.83
N ALA A 160 33.08 11.18 30.54
CA ALA A 160 32.82 12.56 30.99
C ALA A 160 32.55 13.57 29.85
N SER A 161 32.73 13.18 28.58
CA SER A 161 32.44 14.00 27.40
C SER A 161 32.24 13.11 26.15
N THR A 162 31.37 13.52 25.22
CA THR A 162 31.19 12.85 23.91
C THR A 162 32.33 13.12 22.92
N ARG A 163 33.26 14.04 23.25
CA ARG A 163 34.40 14.42 22.40
C ARG A 163 35.31 13.26 21.94
N PRO A 164 35.77 12.34 22.82
CA PRO A 164 36.58 11.19 22.39
C PRO A 164 35.86 10.29 21.39
N LEU A 165 34.54 10.09 21.57
CA LEU A 165 33.73 9.34 20.62
C LEU A 165 33.65 10.09 19.27
N GLY A 166 33.46 11.41 19.30
CA GLY A 166 33.51 12.25 18.11
C GLY A 166 34.85 12.15 17.36
N ALA A 167 35.98 12.27 18.07
CA ALA A 167 37.30 12.14 17.47
C ALA A 167 37.50 10.75 16.81
N LEU A 168 37.08 9.68 17.49
CA LEU A 168 37.16 8.31 16.95
C LEU A 168 36.33 8.15 15.66
N LEU A 169 35.07 8.62 15.68
CA LEU A 169 34.17 8.55 14.52
C LEU A 169 34.68 9.41 13.35
N GLY A 170 35.19 10.60 13.64
CA GLY A 170 35.79 11.50 12.65
C GLY A 170 37.02 10.86 12.00
N ILE A 171 37.93 10.29 12.79
CA ILE A 171 39.11 9.56 12.29
C ILE A 171 38.66 8.38 11.42
N LEU A 172 37.68 7.60 11.87
CA LEU A 172 37.16 6.46 11.11
C LEU A 172 36.57 6.89 9.76
N GLY A 173 35.74 7.94 9.74
CA GLY A 173 35.15 8.47 8.51
C GLY A 173 36.21 8.98 7.53
N LEU A 174 37.18 9.75 8.03
CA LEU A 174 38.30 10.25 7.22
C LEU A 174 39.21 9.13 6.73
N ALA A 175 39.46 8.10 7.55
CA ALA A 175 40.25 6.93 7.17
C ALA A 175 39.56 6.13 6.05
N CYS A 176 38.23 5.93 6.12
CA CYS A 176 37.46 5.29 5.06
C CYS A 176 37.54 6.08 3.74
N LEU A 177 37.44 7.41 3.79
CA LEU A 177 37.62 8.28 2.62
C LEU A 177 39.05 8.21 2.07
N GLY A 178 40.05 8.30 2.94
CA GLY A 178 41.46 8.18 2.59
C GLY A 178 41.79 6.84 1.93
N LEU A 179 41.19 5.74 2.42
CA LEU A 179 41.33 4.42 1.81
C LEU A 179 40.82 4.40 0.36
N CYS A 180 39.73 5.11 0.05
CA CYS A 180 39.21 5.24 -1.32
C CYS A 180 40.14 6.05 -2.25
N TRP A 181 40.98 6.93 -1.69
CA TRP A 181 41.98 7.69 -2.45
C TRP A 181 43.27 6.91 -2.69
N ILE A 182 43.71 6.14 -1.68
CA ILE A 182 44.99 5.41 -1.72
C ILE A 182 44.84 4.08 -2.44
N ARG A 183 43.77 3.34 -2.16
CA ARG A 183 43.60 1.96 -2.63
C ARG A 183 42.79 1.91 -3.92
N LYS A 184 43.48 1.62 -5.03
CA LYS A 184 42.88 1.43 -6.36
C LYS A 184 42.49 -0.02 -6.66
N SER A 185 42.91 -0.97 -5.82
CA SER A 185 42.62 -2.40 -5.97
C SER A 185 41.26 -2.76 -5.32
N PRO A 186 40.51 -3.71 -5.90
CA PRO A 186 39.25 -4.17 -5.31
C PRO A 186 39.49 -4.83 -3.95
N LEU A 187 38.58 -4.57 -3.01
CA LEU A 187 38.53 -5.28 -1.73
C LEU A 187 37.94 -6.67 -1.98
N ARG A 188 38.75 -7.70 -1.72
CA ARG A 188 38.30 -9.09 -1.76
C ARG A 188 37.81 -9.48 -0.37
N VAL A 189 36.52 -9.77 -0.26
CA VAL A 189 35.90 -10.33 0.96
C VAL A 189 35.39 -11.72 0.58
N GLY A 190 36.19 -12.75 0.81
CA GLY A 190 35.90 -14.11 0.35
C GLY A 190 35.78 -14.19 -1.18
N SER A 191 34.65 -14.68 -1.69
CA SER A 191 34.34 -14.74 -3.13
C SER A 191 33.84 -13.42 -3.73
N TRP A 192 33.64 -12.38 -2.89
CA TRP A 192 33.12 -11.09 -3.34
C TRP A 192 34.25 -10.11 -3.61
N GLU A 193 34.27 -9.55 -4.82
CA GLU A 193 35.15 -8.43 -5.17
C GLU A 193 34.36 -7.11 -5.16
N LEU A 194 34.65 -6.24 -4.20
CA LEU A 194 34.08 -4.89 -4.13
C LEU A 194 35.14 -3.87 -4.57
N ALA A 195 34.99 -3.34 -5.78
CA ALA A 195 35.84 -2.25 -6.24
C ALA A 195 35.55 -0.97 -5.44
N LEU A 196 36.56 -0.36 -4.83
CA LEU A 196 36.35 0.91 -4.13
C LEU A 196 35.98 2.02 -5.15
N PRO A 197 35.05 2.93 -4.81
CA PRO A 197 34.78 4.08 -5.64
C PRO A 197 36.02 4.98 -5.72
N ARG A 198 36.20 5.67 -6.85
CA ARG A 198 37.28 6.66 -7.00
C ARG A 198 37.13 7.73 -5.92
N GLY A 199 38.24 8.18 -5.32
CA GLY A 199 38.26 9.21 -4.27
C GLY A 199 37.27 10.38 -4.47
N PRO A 200 37.26 11.08 -5.63
CA PRO A 200 36.31 12.17 -5.87
C PRO A 200 34.83 11.75 -5.83
N LEU A 201 34.51 10.54 -6.28
CA LEU A 201 33.15 10.01 -6.24
C LEU A 201 32.74 9.67 -4.80
N SER A 202 33.66 9.08 -4.02
CA SER A 202 33.47 8.79 -2.60
C SER A 202 33.24 10.07 -1.80
N ALA A 203 34.02 11.12 -2.07
CA ALA A 203 33.85 12.44 -1.45
C ALA A 203 32.50 13.08 -1.77
N LEU A 204 32.05 13.01 -3.04
CA LEU A 204 30.73 13.50 -3.44
C LEU A 204 29.59 12.72 -2.77
N GLN A 205 29.71 11.39 -2.65
CA GLN A 205 28.71 10.57 -1.95
C GLN A 205 28.69 10.85 -0.45
N CYS A 206 29.86 11.06 0.17
CA CYS A 206 29.94 11.47 1.57
C CYS A 206 29.33 12.85 1.77
N GLY A 207 29.62 13.81 0.91
CA GLY A 207 29.01 15.15 0.94
C GLY A 207 27.49 15.08 0.80
N ALA A 208 26.99 14.26 -0.13
CA ALA A 208 25.57 14.02 -0.29
C ALA A 208 24.94 13.39 0.96
N ALA A 209 25.59 12.41 1.60
CA ALA A 209 25.11 11.79 2.82
C ALA A 209 25.09 12.76 4.03
N VAL A 210 26.13 13.60 4.16
CA VAL A 210 26.17 14.65 5.20
C VAL A 210 25.06 15.67 4.98
N LEU A 211 24.89 16.14 3.75
CA LEU A 211 23.82 17.07 3.40
C LEU A 211 22.43 16.47 3.60
N ASP A 212 22.24 15.19 3.26
CA ASP A 212 21.00 14.45 3.53
C ASP A 212 20.66 14.46 5.02
N LEU A 213 21.60 14.07 5.88
CA LEU A 213 21.39 14.07 7.33
C LEU A 213 21.09 15.47 7.88
N MET A 214 21.79 16.49 7.40
CA MET A 214 21.57 17.89 7.79
C MET A 214 20.17 18.34 7.36
N VAL A 215 19.82 18.19 6.09
CA VAL A 215 18.51 18.65 5.59
C VAL A 215 17.37 17.87 6.23
N ALA A 216 17.51 16.55 6.41
CA ALA A 216 16.52 15.72 7.08
C ALA A 216 16.27 16.17 8.54
N ALA A 217 17.34 16.51 9.28
CA ALA A 217 17.19 17.13 10.60
C ALA A 217 16.53 18.51 10.51
N GLY A 218 16.91 19.32 9.52
CA GLY A 218 16.33 20.63 9.26
C GLY A 218 14.81 20.59 9.03
N VAL A 219 14.29 19.56 8.35
CA VAL A 219 12.85 19.36 8.16
C VAL A 219 12.14 19.25 9.52
N LEU A 220 12.65 18.44 10.45
CA LEU A 220 12.08 18.31 11.79
C LEU A 220 12.31 19.57 12.64
N TYR A 221 13.49 20.19 12.54
CA TYR A 221 13.84 21.39 13.30
C TYR A 221 12.89 22.56 13.01
N VAL A 222 12.51 22.76 11.74
CA VAL A 222 11.57 23.82 11.34
C VAL A 222 10.17 23.58 11.90
N LEU A 223 9.79 22.32 12.13
CA LEU A 223 8.49 21.94 12.70
C LEU A 223 8.47 22.03 14.22
N LEU A 224 9.63 22.16 14.88
CA LEU A 224 9.67 22.36 16.33
C LEU A 224 9.01 23.69 16.72
N PRO A 225 8.34 23.74 17.88
CA PRO A 225 7.81 24.97 18.41
C PRO A 225 8.94 25.91 18.83
N ALA A 226 8.78 27.22 18.59
CA ALA A 226 9.82 28.24 18.77
C ALA A 226 10.39 28.29 20.20
N GLY A 227 9.63 27.88 21.22
CA GLY A 227 10.08 27.84 22.61
C GLY A 227 10.89 26.59 23.01
N ALA A 228 10.89 25.53 22.19
CA ALA A 228 11.54 24.25 22.51
C ALA A 228 12.77 23.95 21.62
N ALA A 229 13.07 24.82 20.65
CA ALA A 229 14.15 24.59 19.70
C ALA A 229 15.50 25.06 20.26
N PRO A 230 16.48 24.17 20.54
CA PRO A 230 17.83 24.57 20.87
C PRO A 230 18.56 25.10 19.63
N SER A 231 19.86 25.38 19.75
CA SER A 231 20.67 25.66 18.56
C SER A 231 20.58 24.50 17.56
N TYR A 232 20.53 24.81 16.27
CA TYR A 232 20.41 23.79 15.21
C TYR A 232 21.50 22.72 15.29
N LEU A 233 22.74 23.08 15.62
CA LEU A 233 23.84 22.11 15.77
C LEU A 233 23.59 21.14 16.93
N HIS A 234 23.03 21.61 18.04
CA HIS A 234 22.69 20.75 19.17
C HIS A 234 21.54 19.80 18.81
N PHE A 235 20.50 20.33 18.16
CA PHE A 235 19.39 19.51 17.67
C PHE A 235 19.86 18.46 16.66
N LEU A 236 20.74 18.83 15.73
CA LEU A 236 21.30 17.92 14.74
C LEU A 236 22.04 16.75 15.38
N SER A 237 22.76 17.00 16.48
CA SER A 237 23.43 15.94 17.25
C SER A 237 22.44 14.98 17.94
N ILE A 238 21.34 15.51 18.50
CA ILE A 238 20.25 14.69 19.07
C ILE A 238 19.58 13.86 17.98
N TYR A 239 19.24 14.49 16.86
CA TYR A 239 18.61 13.84 15.72
C TYR A 239 19.49 12.72 15.12
N LEU A 240 20.79 12.96 15.00
CA LEU A 240 21.74 11.96 14.50
C LEU A 240 21.79 10.73 15.43
N LEU A 241 21.79 10.96 16.75
CA LEU A 241 21.72 9.87 17.73
C LEU A 241 20.40 9.09 17.61
N ALA A 242 19.28 9.80 17.45
CA ALA A 242 17.96 9.20 17.28
C ALA A 242 17.85 8.33 16.01
N ILE A 243 18.37 8.81 14.87
CA ILE A 243 18.43 8.02 13.63
C ILE A 243 19.33 6.80 13.80
N VAL A 244 20.52 6.93 14.39
CA VAL A 244 21.44 5.80 14.59
C VAL A 244 20.80 4.76 15.51
N ALA A 245 20.18 5.18 16.62
CA ALA A 245 19.44 4.29 17.51
C ALA A 245 18.30 3.57 16.77
N GLY A 246 17.51 4.30 15.98
CA GLY A 246 16.46 3.74 15.15
C GLY A 246 16.99 2.70 14.15
N LEU A 247 18.09 2.99 13.46
CA LEU A 247 18.70 2.06 12.50
C LEU A 247 19.29 0.82 13.15
N VAL A 248 19.96 0.96 14.30
CA VAL A 248 20.54 -0.16 15.05
C VAL A 248 19.46 -1.07 15.63
N SER A 249 18.32 -0.50 16.05
CA SER A 249 17.19 -1.26 16.60
C SER A 249 16.50 -2.18 15.60
N GLN A 250 16.72 -1.96 14.28
CA GLN A 250 16.03 -2.65 13.19
C GLN A 250 14.50 -2.57 13.24
N VAL A 251 13.95 -1.67 14.04
CA VAL A 251 12.50 -1.44 14.09
C VAL A 251 12.05 -0.83 12.76
N PRO A 252 11.02 -1.39 12.09
CA PRO A 252 10.48 -0.83 10.86
C PRO A 252 10.16 0.66 11.02
N GLY A 253 10.86 1.47 10.23
CA GLY A 253 10.74 2.93 10.21
C GLY A 253 11.10 3.65 11.50
N GLY A 254 11.89 3.00 12.36
CA GLY A 254 12.39 3.59 13.61
C GLY A 254 11.29 4.04 14.57
N VAL A 255 10.09 3.49 14.41
CA VAL A 255 8.88 3.88 15.15
C VAL A 255 9.07 3.69 16.63
N GLY A 256 8.83 4.74 17.40
CA GLY A 256 9.02 4.79 18.85
C GLY A 256 10.46 5.06 19.25
N VAL A 257 11.47 4.46 18.60
CA VAL A 257 12.88 4.63 19.02
C VAL A 257 13.37 6.05 18.77
N MET A 258 13.08 6.61 17.59
CA MET A 258 13.47 7.98 17.26
C MET A 258 12.77 8.99 18.16
N GLU A 259 11.46 8.82 18.37
CA GLU A 259 10.62 9.66 19.22
C GLU A 259 11.12 9.64 20.66
N LEU A 260 11.38 8.45 21.21
CA LEU A 260 11.86 8.29 22.58
C LEU A 260 13.20 8.99 22.79
N VAL A 261 14.15 8.84 21.86
CA VAL A 261 15.46 9.49 21.97
C VAL A 261 15.33 11.01 21.87
N ILE A 262 14.49 11.52 20.96
CA ILE A 262 14.29 12.97 20.80
C ILE A 262 13.58 13.55 22.03
N LEU A 263 12.50 12.93 22.52
CA LEU A 263 11.77 13.40 23.69
C LEU A 263 12.64 13.38 24.95
N ALA A 264 13.40 12.30 25.16
CA ALA A 264 14.28 12.16 26.32
C ALA A 264 15.40 13.21 26.37
N LEU A 265 15.91 13.66 25.22
CA LEU A 265 17.04 14.57 25.15
C LEU A 265 16.66 16.03 24.90
N LEU A 266 15.50 16.29 24.29
CA LEU A 266 15.09 17.64 23.86
C LEU A 266 14.14 18.30 24.87
N ALA A 267 13.14 17.58 25.37
CA ALA A 267 12.07 18.17 26.17
C ALA A 267 11.43 17.13 27.12
N PRO A 268 12.11 16.74 28.21
CA PRO A 268 11.52 15.86 29.21
C PRO A 268 10.24 16.45 29.85
N ASP A 269 10.10 17.79 29.89
CA ASP A 269 8.98 18.48 30.55
C ASP A 269 7.87 18.99 29.60
N ASP A 270 8.10 19.13 28.29
CA ASP A 270 7.12 19.63 27.29
C ASP A 270 6.95 18.63 26.11
N SER A 271 6.66 17.38 26.47
CA SER A 271 6.61 16.26 25.51
C SER A 271 5.47 16.37 24.49
N HIS A 272 4.34 16.98 24.85
CA HIS A 272 3.14 17.01 23.99
C HIS A 272 3.37 17.80 22.70
N ARG A 273 4.03 18.96 22.77
CA ARG A 273 4.27 19.79 21.56
C ARG A 273 5.32 19.20 20.63
N VAL A 274 6.35 18.55 21.18
CA VAL A 274 7.40 17.88 20.38
C VAL A 274 6.85 16.66 19.65
N VAL A 275 5.92 15.92 20.28
CA VAL A 275 5.18 14.83 19.63
C VAL A 275 4.45 15.30 18.37
N GLY A 276 3.76 16.44 18.42
CA GLY A 276 3.09 17.02 17.24
C GLY A 276 4.05 17.30 16.09
N ALA A 277 5.23 17.85 16.38
CA ALA A 277 6.28 18.09 15.39
C ALA A 277 6.83 16.78 14.79
N LEU A 278 7.02 15.74 15.61
CA LEU A 278 7.49 14.41 15.18
C LEU A 278 6.49 13.73 14.24
N LEU A 279 5.19 13.81 14.56
CA LEU A 279 4.12 13.30 13.70
C LEU A 279 4.03 14.07 12.39
N ALA A 280 4.05 15.40 12.44
CA ALA A 280 4.05 16.24 11.24
C ALA A 280 5.27 15.92 10.35
N TYR A 281 6.43 15.72 10.96
CA TYR A 281 7.65 15.29 10.27
C TYR A 281 7.45 13.93 9.58
N ARG A 282 6.88 12.92 10.25
CA ARG A 282 6.58 11.62 9.63
C ARG A 282 5.63 11.77 8.45
N LEU A 283 4.56 12.54 8.60
CA LEU A 283 3.60 12.79 7.52
C LEU A 283 4.28 13.43 6.30
N ILE A 284 5.03 14.51 6.52
CA ILE A 284 5.64 15.29 5.44
C ILE A 284 6.83 14.56 4.80
N TYR A 285 7.67 13.90 5.59
CA TYR A 285 8.95 13.35 5.12
C TYR A 285 8.89 11.85 4.74
N TYR A 286 8.01 11.07 5.36
CA TYR A 286 7.87 9.63 5.12
C TYR A 286 6.65 9.34 4.25
N PHE A 287 5.46 9.74 4.71
CA PHE A 287 4.21 9.30 4.10
C PHE A 287 3.84 10.08 2.83
N CYS A 288 4.02 11.40 2.79
CA CYS A 288 3.73 12.21 1.60
C CYS A 288 4.54 11.77 0.37
N PRO A 289 5.89 11.62 0.44
CA PRO A 289 6.67 11.16 -0.69
C PRO A 289 6.34 9.72 -1.10
N LEU A 290 6.03 8.86 -0.13
CA LEU A 290 5.58 7.49 -0.39
C LEU A 290 4.25 7.48 -1.16
N GLY A 291 3.25 8.21 -0.68
CA GLY A 291 1.94 8.32 -1.32
C GLY A 291 2.04 8.88 -2.74
N LEU A 292 2.82 9.94 -2.94
CA LEU A 292 3.07 10.50 -4.27
C LEU A 292 3.78 9.50 -5.18
N GLY A 293 4.84 8.85 -4.70
CA GLY A 293 5.57 7.85 -5.47
C GLY A 293 4.71 6.67 -5.88
N LEU A 294 3.88 6.16 -4.96
CA LEU A 294 2.95 5.07 -5.21
C LEU A 294 1.84 5.48 -6.18
N ALA A 295 1.31 6.71 -6.08
CA ALA A 295 0.33 7.23 -7.03
C ALA A 295 0.91 7.33 -8.46
N VAL A 296 2.14 7.82 -8.61
CA VAL A 296 2.83 7.86 -9.91
C VAL A 296 3.09 6.45 -10.45
N LEU A 297 3.46 5.50 -9.59
CA LEU A 297 3.67 4.12 -10.01
C LEU A 297 2.35 3.43 -10.40
N ALA A 298 1.29 3.60 -9.60
CA ALA A 298 -0.03 3.03 -9.86
C ALA A 298 -0.61 3.56 -11.17
N THR A 299 -0.57 4.88 -11.39
CA THR A 299 -1.05 5.48 -12.65
C THR A 299 -0.29 4.94 -13.86
N ARG A 300 1.04 4.76 -13.75
CA ARG A 300 1.86 4.16 -14.80
C ARG A 300 1.51 2.69 -15.06
N GLU A 301 1.32 1.89 -14.03
CA GLU A 301 0.92 0.49 -14.17
C GLU A 301 -0.48 0.39 -14.79
N LEU A 302 -1.46 1.15 -14.29
CA LEU A 302 -2.80 1.25 -14.86
C LEU A 302 -2.76 1.59 -16.36
N TRP A 303 -1.91 2.52 -16.77
CA TRP A 303 -1.76 2.89 -18.18
C TRP A 303 -1.18 1.77 -19.05
N LEU A 304 -0.21 1.02 -18.52
CA LEU A 304 0.45 -0.09 -19.23
C LEU A 304 -0.45 -1.35 -19.31
N TYR A 305 -1.25 -1.61 -18.27
CA TYR A 305 -2.12 -2.79 -18.18
C TYR A 305 -3.51 -2.61 -18.84
N ARG A 306 -3.86 -1.41 -19.33
CA ARG A 306 -5.09 -1.19 -20.13
C ARG A 306 -5.16 -2.03 -21.42
N ARG A 307 -4.01 -2.43 -22.00
CA ARG A 307 -3.96 -3.23 -23.24
C ARG A 307 -4.22 -4.74 -23.05
N PRO A 308 -3.72 -5.41 -21.98
CA PRO A 308 -4.08 -6.81 -21.69
C PRO A 308 -5.38 -6.99 -20.88
N ALA A 309 -5.86 -5.98 -20.13
CA ALA A 309 -7.12 -6.08 -19.38
C ALA A 309 -8.35 -6.29 -20.28
N ALA A 310 -8.36 -5.69 -21.48
CA ALA A 310 -9.40 -5.94 -22.49
C ALA A 310 -9.52 -7.44 -22.85
N ARG A 311 -8.40 -8.15 -22.98
CA ARG A 311 -8.40 -9.60 -23.30
C ARG A 311 -8.88 -10.48 -22.15
N ALA A 312 -8.66 -10.07 -20.90
CA ALA A 312 -9.12 -10.79 -19.72
C ALA A 312 -10.64 -10.63 -19.54
N VAL A 313 -11.17 -9.43 -19.81
CA VAL A 313 -12.62 -9.16 -19.87
C VAL A 313 -13.28 -9.97 -20.99
N ASP A 314 -12.65 -10.08 -22.17
CA ASP A 314 -13.15 -10.94 -23.27
C ASP A 314 -13.13 -12.43 -22.92
N TRP A 315 -12.16 -12.90 -22.13
CA TRP A 315 -12.10 -14.30 -21.70
C TRP A 315 -13.15 -14.61 -20.63
N PHE A 316 -13.33 -13.73 -19.65
CA PHE A 316 -14.38 -13.85 -18.62
C PHE A 316 -15.78 -13.76 -19.26
N GLY A 317 -15.98 -12.86 -20.23
CA GLY A 317 -17.22 -12.74 -21.01
C GLY A 317 -17.56 -13.99 -21.84
N ARG A 318 -16.55 -14.73 -22.33
CA ARG A 318 -16.76 -16.00 -23.04
C ARG A 318 -17.09 -17.17 -22.11
N LEU A 319 -16.50 -17.20 -20.91
CA LEU A 319 -16.83 -18.21 -19.90
C LEU A 319 -18.22 -18.00 -19.30
N THR A 320 -18.60 -16.75 -19.01
CA THR A 320 -19.96 -16.45 -18.58
C THR A 320 -20.97 -16.78 -19.67
N ALA A 321 -20.71 -16.44 -20.94
CA ALA A 321 -21.56 -16.83 -22.07
C ALA A 321 -21.76 -18.35 -22.25
N ALA A 322 -20.79 -19.16 -21.82
CA ALA A 322 -20.85 -20.61 -21.91
C ALA A 322 -21.65 -21.26 -20.76
N VAL A 323 -21.58 -20.67 -19.56
CA VAL A 323 -22.16 -21.23 -18.33
C VAL A 323 -23.54 -20.68 -18.02
N THR A 324 -23.82 -19.41 -18.36
CA THR A 324 -25.09 -18.71 -18.02
C THR A 324 -26.35 -19.47 -18.48
N PRO A 325 -26.46 -19.98 -19.73
CA PRO A 325 -27.66 -20.70 -20.17
C PRO A 325 -27.95 -21.98 -19.37
N ARG A 326 -26.91 -22.69 -18.94
CA ARG A 326 -27.06 -23.94 -18.17
C ARG A 326 -27.49 -23.65 -16.73
N PHE A 327 -26.94 -22.60 -16.13
CA PHE A 327 -27.31 -22.19 -14.79
C PHE A 327 -28.75 -21.65 -14.73
N MET A 328 -29.15 -20.85 -15.72
CA MET A 328 -30.51 -20.35 -15.86
C MET A 328 -31.51 -21.48 -16.10
N ALA A 329 -31.20 -22.42 -16.99
CA ALA A 329 -32.02 -23.62 -17.20
C ALA A 329 -32.23 -24.41 -15.90
N LEU A 330 -31.16 -24.66 -15.13
CA LEU A 330 -31.24 -25.35 -13.86
C LEU A 330 -32.11 -24.59 -12.84
N SER A 331 -31.96 -23.27 -12.77
CA SER A 331 -32.72 -22.43 -11.83
C SER A 331 -34.22 -22.39 -12.19
N VAL A 332 -34.54 -22.32 -13.48
CA VAL A 332 -35.92 -22.39 -13.99
C VAL A 332 -36.52 -23.78 -13.73
N PHE A 333 -35.73 -24.85 -13.88
CA PHE A 333 -36.16 -26.22 -13.55
C PHE A 333 -36.49 -26.37 -12.06
N VAL A 334 -35.63 -25.88 -11.17
CA VAL A 334 -35.87 -25.88 -9.71
C VAL A 334 -37.13 -25.09 -9.39
N THR A 335 -37.31 -23.91 -10.00
CA THR A 335 -38.49 -23.06 -9.81
C THR A 335 -39.78 -23.75 -10.27
N GLY A 336 -39.76 -24.40 -11.45
CA GLY A 336 -40.89 -25.19 -11.93
C GLY A 336 -41.22 -26.37 -11.01
N THR A 337 -40.19 -27.02 -10.44
CA THR A 337 -40.37 -28.14 -9.50
C THR A 337 -41.05 -27.68 -8.22
N ILE A 338 -40.62 -26.53 -7.67
CA ILE A 338 -41.24 -25.92 -6.49
C ILE A 338 -42.72 -25.63 -6.75
N LEU A 339 -43.07 -25.10 -7.93
CA LEU A 339 -44.44 -24.74 -8.27
C LEU A 339 -45.35 -25.97 -8.42
N VAL A 340 -44.83 -27.08 -8.96
CA VAL A 340 -45.57 -28.36 -9.04
C VAL A 340 -45.78 -28.97 -7.65
N LEU A 341 -44.73 -29.01 -6.82
CA LEU A 341 -44.81 -29.57 -5.47
C LEU A 341 -45.75 -28.75 -4.58
N SER A 342 -45.69 -27.42 -4.68
CA SER A 342 -46.58 -26.51 -3.94
C SER A 342 -48.03 -26.50 -4.46
N GLY A 343 -48.24 -26.95 -5.70
CA GLY A 343 -49.59 -27.24 -6.20
C GLY A 343 -50.21 -28.49 -5.59
N ALA A 344 -49.39 -29.45 -5.15
CA ALA A 344 -49.83 -30.76 -4.62
C ALA A 344 -50.07 -30.77 -3.11
N ILE A 345 -49.55 -29.78 -2.37
CA ILE A 345 -49.71 -29.67 -0.92
C ILE A 345 -50.90 -28.74 -0.61
N PRO A 346 -51.96 -29.21 0.07
CA PRO A 346 -53.08 -28.35 0.45
C PRO A 346 -52.61 -27.21 1.37
N SER A 347 -52.97 -25.97 1.05
CA SER A 347 -52.63 -24.79 1.84
C SER A 347 -53.25 -24.86 3.24
N GLY A 348 -52.44 -24.64 4.28
CA GLY A 348 -52.82 -24.84 5.68
C GLY A 348 -54.02 -23.99 6.13
N PRO A 349 -54.79 -24.46 7.13
CA PRO A 349 -56.12 -23.92 7.47
C PRO A 349 -56.15 -22.43 7.89
N GLY A 350 -55.03 -21.86 8.35
CA GLY A 350 -54.97 -20.47 8.82
C GLY A 350 -54.95 -19.38 7.73
N ARG A 351 -54.65 -19.72 6.47
CA ARG A 351 -54.64 -18.74 5.35
C ARG A 351 -56.01 -18.60 4.67
N MET A 352 -56.92 -19.55 4.88
CA MET A 352 -58.21 -19.62 4.19
C MET A 352 -59.28 -18.70 4.81
N GLU A 353 -59.12 -18.26 6.07
CA GLU A 353 -60.08 -17.37 6.75
C GLU A 353 -60.01 -15.91 6.29
N VAL A 354 -58.84 -15.44 5.82
CA VAL A 354 -58.62 -14.05 5.39
C VAL A 354 -59.08 -13.81 3.93
N LEU A 355 -59.11 -14.84 3.08
CA LEU A 355 -59.40 -14.72 1.65
C LEU A 355 -60.85 -15.06 1.23
N ARG A 356 -61.63 -15.72 2.10
CA ARG A 356 -63.04 -16.06 1.83
C ARG A 356 -63.94 -14.87 1.46
N PRO A 357 -63.75 -13.62 1.96
CA PRO A 357 -64.63 -12.52 1.58
C PRO A 357 -64.24 -11.81 0.27
N LEU A 358 -63.07 -12.09 -0.34
CA LEU A 358 -62.59 -11.37 -1.53
C LEU A 358 -62.47 -12.21 -2.81
N ILE A 359 -62.22 -13.52 -2.72
CA ILE A 359 -61.97 -14.36 -3.90
C ILE A 359 -62.90 -15.59 -3.89
N PRO A 360 -63.72 -15.80 -4.94
CA PRO A 360 -64.58 -16.98 -5.04
C PRO A 360 -63.76 -18.28 -5.03
N LEU A 361 -64.21 -19.30 -4.29
CA LEU A 361 -63.57 -20.63 -4.20
C LEU A 361 -63.16 -21.24 -5.57
N PRO A 362 -63.97 -21.13 -6.65
CA PRO A 362 -63.58 -21.63 -7.97
C PRO A 362 -62.31 -20.99 -8.53
N VAL A 363 -62.07 -19.71 -8.21
CA VAL A 363 -60.87 -18.98 -8.68
C VAL A 363 -59.62 -19.50 -7.98
N ILE A 364 -59.71 -19.88 -6.70
CA ILE A 364 -58.60 -20.45 -5.94
C ILE A 364 -58.24 -21.83 -6.49
N GLU A 365 -59.23 -22.69 -6.74
CA GLU A 365 -59.04 -24.02 -7.32
C GLU A 365 -58.43 -23.96 -8.74
N VAL A 366 -58.92 -23.05 -9.58
CA VAL A 366 -58.36 -22.81 -10.92
C VAL A 366 -56.93 -22.28 -10.83
N SER A 367 -56.63 -21.38 -9.89
CA SER A 367 -55.26 -20.90 -9.65
C SER A 367 -54.31 -22.00 -9.18
N HIS A 368 -54.78 -22.95 -8.35
CA HIS A 368 -53.99 -24.13 -7.97
C HIS A 368 -53.66 -24.99 -9.19
N LEU A 369 -54.64 -25.27 -10.06
CA LEU A 369 -54.44 -26.04 -11.27
C LEU A 369 -53.48 -25.32 -12.24
N LEU A 370 -53.69 -24.02 -12.47
CA LEU A 370 -52.85 -23.20 -13.34
C LEU A 370 -51.41 -23.10 -12.83
N GLY A 371 -51.19 -22.96 -11.52
CA GLY A 371 -49.86 -22.97 -10.92
C GLY A 371 -49.10 -24.27 -11.22
N SER A 372 -49.76 -25.42 -11.10
CA SER A 372 -49.15 -26.71 -11.43
C SER A 372 -48.83 -26.84 -12.92
N VAL A 373 -49.75 -26.41 -13.80
CA VAL A 373 -49.54 -26.41 -15.26
C VAL A 373 -48.37 -25.53 -15.66
N PHE A 374 -48.24 -24.33 -15.09
CA PHE A 374 -47.09 -23.45 -15.32
C PHE A 374 -45.80 -24.07 -14.80
N GLY A 375 -45.84 -24.73 -13.63
CA GLY A 375 -44.70 -25.42 -13.06
C GLY A 375 -44.17 -26.51 -14.00
N VAL A 376 -45.05 -27.39 -14.49
CA VAL A 376 -44.69 -28.43 -15.46
C VAL A 376 -44.16 -27.82 -16.77
N THR A 377 -44.79 -26.75 -17.26
CA THR A 377 -44.36 -26.06 -18.48
C THR A 377 -42.94 -25.48 -18.31
N LEU A 378 -42.62 -24.89 -17.16
CA LEU A 378 -41.28 -24.40 -16.84
C LEU A 378 -40.23 -25.52 -16.81
N LEU A 379 -40.58 -26.73 -16.36
CA LEU A 379 -39.67 -27.90 -16.41
C LEU A 379 -39.28 -28.26 -17.85
N PHE A 380 -40.23 -28.24 -18.78
CA PHE A 380 -39.94 -28.48 -20.20
C PHE A 380 -39.18 -27.32 -20.84
N LEU A 381 -39.54 -26.08 -20.50
CA LEU A 381 -38.88 -24.88 -21.03
C LEU A 381 -37.44 -24.73 -20.52
N ALA A 382 -37.12 -25.25 -19.33
CA ALA A 382 -35.75 -25.33 -18.83
C ALA A 382 -34.82 -26.09 -19.81
N TYR A 383 -35.32 -27.16 -20.42
CA TYR A 383 -34.57 -27.89 -21.45
C TYR A 383 -34.41 -27.07 -22.74
N GLY A 384 -35.44 -26.30 -23.12
CA GLY A 384 -35.40 -25.38 -24.25
C GLY A 384 -34.39 -24.24 -24.05
N LEU A 385 -34.30 -23.70 -22.84
CA LEU A 385 -33.28 -22.73 -22.43
C LEU A 385 -31.87 -23.33 -22.47
N GLN A 386 -31.71 -24.57 -22.02
CA GLN A 386 -30.42 -25.27 -22.09
C GLN A 386 -29.93 -25.42 -23.55
N ARG A 387 -30.86 -25.58 -24.49
CA ARG A 387 -30.60 -25.68 -25.94
C ARG A 387 -30.52 -24.34 -26.66
N ARG A 388 -30.65 -23.20 -25.95
CA ARG A 388 -30.60 -21.83 -26.51
C ARG A 388 -31.64 -21.59 -27.60
N LEU A 389 -32.89 -21.93 -27.31
CA LEU A 389 -34.01 -21.65 -28.19
C LEU A 389 -34.65 -20.31 -27.82
N ASP A 390 -34.65 -19.35 -28.75
CA ASP A 390 -35.29 -18.03 -28.60
C ASP A 390 -36.75 -18.12 -28.14
N ALA A 391 -37.51 -19.07 -28.70
CA ALA A 391 -38.91 -19.28 -28.32
C ALA A 391 -39.05 -19.74 -26.86
N ALA A 392 -38.12 -20.56 -26.37
CA ALA A 392 -38.16 -21.05 -25.00
C ALA A 392 -37.87 -19.93 -23.98
N TYR A 393 -37.04 -18.94 -24.34
CA TYR A 393 -36.77 -17.76 -23.52
C TYR A 393 -38.02 -16.92 -23.28
N TRP A 394 -38.71 -16.53 -24.36
CA TRP A 394 -39.93 -15.72 -24.25
C TRP A 394 -41.05 -16.46 -23.54
N LEU A 395 -41.22 -17.75 -23.83
CA LEU A 395 -42.20 -18.58 -23.13
C LEU A 395 -41.87 -18.70 -21.64
N THR A 396 -40.59 -18.80 -21.27
CA THR A 396 -40.20 -18.86 -19.85
C THR A 396 -40.53 -17.55 -19.13
N LEU A 397 -40.20 -16.39 -19.71
CA LEU A 397 -40.54 -15.10 -19.12
C LEU A 397 -42.05 -14.93 -18.97
N LEU A 398 -42.82 -15.33 -19.99
CA LEU A 398 -44.28 -15.30 -19.94
C LEU A 398 -44.80 -16.18 -18.80
N MET A 399 -44.33 -17.42 -18.70
CA MET A 399 -44.76 -18.37 -17.66
C MET A 399 -44.36 -17.91 -16.25
N LEU A 400 -43.18 -17.31 -16.07
CA LEU A 400 -42.75 -16.75 -14.78
C LEU A 400 -43.62 -15.55 -14.37
N GLY A 401 -43.93 -14.65 -15.31
CA GLY A 401 -44.80 -13.50 -15.08
C GLY A 401 -46.25 -13.90 -14.75
N CYS A 402 -46.84 -14.75 -15.58
CA CYS A 402 -48.18 -15.29 -15.34
C CYS A 402 -48.25 -16.10 -14.04
N GLY A 403 -47.25 -16.95 -13.79
CA GLY A 403 -47.13 -17.72 -12.56
C GLY A 403 -47.11 -16.86 -11.31
N ALA A 404 -46.32 -15.77 -11.30
CA ALA A 404 -46.26 -14.86 -10.16
C ALA A 404 -47.64 -14.23 -9.86
N THR A 405 -48.39 -13.83 -10.89
CA THR A 405 -49.74 -13.29 -10.72
C THR A 405 -50.74 -14.32 -10.22
N VAL A 406 -50.64 -15.58 -10.69
CA VAL A 406 -51.51 -16.68 -10.26
C VAL A 406 -51.21 -17.12 -8.83
N SER A 407 -49.94 -17.18 -8.41
CA SER A 407 -49.55 -17.48 -7.02
C SER A 407 -50.05 -16.41 -6.03
N LEU A 408 -50.10 -15.13 -6.43
CA LEU A 408 -50.73 -14.09 -5.61
C LEU A 408 -52.24 -14.31 -5.47
N ALA A 409 -52.93 -14.74 -6.54
CA ALA A 409 -54.36 -15.04 -6.54
C ALA A 409 -54.74 -16.34 -5.79
N LYS A 410 -53.78 -17.26 -5.61
CA LYS A 410 -53.95 -18.57 -4.95
C LYS A 410 -54.12 -18.49 -3.42
N GLY A 411 -53.80 -17.34 -2.82
CA GLY A 411 -53.89 -17.16 -1.37
C GLY A 411 -52.83 -16.24 -0.78
N LEU A 412 -52.32 -15.29 -1.57
CA LEU A 412 -51.17 -14.46 -1.21
C LEU A 412 -49.93 -15.29 -0.86
N ASP A 413 -49.61 -16.31 -1.66
CA ASP A 413 -48.36 -17.05 -1.52
C ASP A 413 -47.19 -16.19 -2.03
N PHE A 414 -46.81 -15.21 -1.19
CA PHE A 414 -45.74 -14.24 -1.46
C PHE A 414 -44.39 -14.92 -1.69
N GLU A 415 -44.17 -16.10 -1.09
CA GLU A 415 -42.94 -16.87 -1.27
C GLU A 415 -42.80 -17.36 -2.71
N GLU A 416 -43.84 -17.99 -3.28
CA GLU A 416 -43.85 -18.45 -4.67
C GLU A 416 -43.74 -17.28 -5.65
N ALA A 417 -44.53 -16.23 -5.42
CA ALA A 417 -44.55 -15.04 -6.27
C ALA A 417 -43.19 -14.31 -6.27
N SER A 418 -42.49 -14.27 -5.14
CA SER A 418 -41.17 -13.66 -5.02
C SER A 418 -40.09 -14.48 -5.74
N ILE A 419 -40.14 -15.80 -5.65
CA ILE A 419 -39.20 -16.69 -6.36
C ILE A 419 -39.37 -16.53 -7.88
N LEU A 420 -40.61 -16.53 -8.36
CA LEU A 420 -40.93 -16.34 -9.78
C LEU A 420 -40.52 -14.95 -10.29
N GLY A 421 -40.79 -13.90 -9.50
CA GLY A 421 -40.38 -12.53 -9.81
C GLY A 421 -38.87 -12.35 -9.84
N PHE A 422 -38.14 -12.92 -8.88
CA PHE A 422 -36.68 -12.88 -8.88
C PHE A 422 -36.08 -13.59 -10.10
N MET A 423 -36.61 -14.77 -10.46
CA MET A 423 -36.17 -15.48 -11.67
C MET A 423 -36.48 -14.70 -12.95
N PHE A 424 -37.64 -14.01 -13.03
CA PHE A 424 -37.98 -13.16 -14.16
C PHE A 424 -36.95 -12.03 -14.34
N VAL A 425 -36.59 -11.34 -13.26
CA VAL A 425 -35.59 -10.25 -13.29
C VAL A 425 -34.19 -10.78 -13.61
N ALA A 426 -33.83 -11.95 -13.08
CA ALA A 426 -32.53 -12.58 -13.35
C ALA A 426 -32.38 -13.04 -14.81
N LEU A 427 -33.47 -13.48 -15.45
CA LEU A 427 -33.47 -14.00 -16.82
C LEU A 427 -33.62 -12.88 -17.87
N TRP A 428 -34.27 -11.77 -17.53
CA TRP A 428 -34.47 -10.62 -18.43
C TRP A 428 -33.19 -10.07 -19.11
N PRO A 429 -32.08 -9.79 -18.40
CA PRO A 429 -30.87 -9.26 -19.04
C PRO A 429 -30.09 -10.32 -19.84
N CYS A 430 -30.44 -11.61 -19.74
CA CYS A 430 -29.70 -12.69 -20.36
C CYS A 430 -30.13 -13.02 -21.79
N ARG A 431 -30.97 -12.19 -22.43
CA ARG A 431 -31.43 -12.39 -23.82
C ARG A 431 -30.28 -12.64 -24.79
N SER A 432 -29.15 -11.94 -24.65
CA SER A 432 -28.02 -12.07 -25.59
C SER A 432 -27.32 -13.45 -25.58
N TYR A 433 -27.73 -14.36 -24.69
CA TYR A 433 -27.12 -15.69 -24.52
C TYR A 433 -27.99 -16.86 -25.01
N PHE A 434 -29.24 -16.59 -25.35
CA PHE A 434 -30.22 -17.53 -25.92
C PHE A 434 -30.56 -17.08 -27.34
#